data_AF-A0A7C5QRY2-F1
#
_entry.id   AF-A0A7C5QRY2-F1
#
_cell.length_a   1.000
_cell.length_b   1.000
_cell.length_c   1.000
_cell.angle_alpha   90.00
_cell.angle_beta   90.00
_cell.angle_gamma   90.00
#
_symmetry.space_group_name_H-M   'P 1'
#
loop_
_entity.id
_entity.type
_entity.pdbx_description
1 polymer ?
#
loop_
_entity_poly.entity_id
_entity_poly.type
_entity_poly.pdbx_seq_one_letter_code
_entity_poly.pdbx_strand_id
1 'polypeptide(L)'
;PYLEDDSAALQAVLDGQGVALGRSRLIARDLAAGLMLAPFAVRLTASYAYHFVAPPEAWDDPAVRQVRDWLAQEFRQEEGAAQSTAP
;
A
#
# COMPACT_ATOMS: atom_id res chain seq x y z
N PRO A 1 5.74 20.91 -9.03
CA PRO A 1 6.61 19.99 -8.25
C PRO A 1 6.38 18.54 -8.71
N TYR A 2 7.38 17.94 -9.35
CA TYR A 2 7.38 16.49 -9.60
C TYR A 2 7.91 15.83 -8.33
N LEU A 3 7.05 15.08 -7.64
CA LEU A 3 7.42 14.36 -6.42
C LEU A 3 7.75 12.93 -6.85
N GLU A 4 9.03 12.57 -6.81
CA GLU A 4 9.51 11.22 -7.21
C GLU A 4 9.12 10.13 -6.21
N ASP A 5 8.77 10.52 -4.97
CA ASP A 5 8.39 9.62 -3.90
C ASP A 5 6.93 9.86 -3.49
N ASP A 6 6.14 8.80 -3.47
CA ASP A 6 4.76 8.77 -3.01
C ASP A 6 4.64 9.36 -1.59
N SER A 7 5.66 9.17 -0.74
CA SER A 7 5.66 9.68 0.63
C SER A 7 5.54 11.21 0.66
N ALA A 8 6.27 11.90 -0.22
CA ALA A 8 6.29 13.35 -0.27
C ALA A 8 5.01 13.90 -0.91
N ALA A 9 4.42 13.19 -1.89
CA ALA A 9 3.12 13.53 -2.44
C ALA A 9 2.01 13.41 -1.38
N LEU A 10 2.05 12.37 -0.53
CA LEU A 10 1.08 12.20 0.54
C LEU A 10 1.19 13.29 1.61
N GLN A 11 2.40 13.71 1.99
CA GLN A 11 2.58 14.84 2.92
C GLN A 11 2.00 16.14 2.36
N ALA A 12 2.24 16.44 1.08
CA ALA A 12 1.67 17.63 0.45
C ALA A 12 0.13 17.63 0.47
N VAL A 13 -0.51 16.47 0.33
CA VAL A 13 -1.97 16.33 0.46
C VAL A 13 -2.43 16.58 1.89
N LEU A 14 -1.74 16.03 2.89
CA LEU A 14 -2.04 16.28 4.31
C LEU A 14 -1.92 17.76 4.67
N ASP A 15 -0.94 18.45 4.10
CA ASP A 15 -0.72 19.89 4.27
C ASP A 15 -1.71 20.75 3.49
N GLY A 16 -2.67 20.14 2.77
CA GLY A 16 -3.69 20.85 1.99
C GLY A 16 -3.17 21.49 0.71
N GLN A 17 -2.02 21.05 0.19
CA GLN A 17 -1.37 21.63 -0.99
C GLN A 17 -1.92 21.08 -2.32
N GLY A 18 -2.88 20.15 -2.29
CA GLY A 18 -3.55 19.66 -3.49
C GLY A 18 -4.17 18.28 -3.36
N VAL A 19 -4.26 17.58 -4.50
CA VAL A 19 -4.77 16.22 -4.64
C VAL A 19 -3.70 15.30 -5.23
N ALA A 20 -3.68 14.04 -4.82
CA ALA A 20 -2.76 13.03 -5.35
C ALA A 20 -3.48 11.71 -5.63
N LEU A 21 -2.95 10.94 -6.58
CA LEU A 21 -3.30 9.54 -6.76
C LEU A 21 -2.41 8.69 -5.85
N GLY A 22 -2.98 8.17 -4.76
CA GLY A 22 -2.27 7.34 -3.78
C GLY A 22 -2.55 5.85 -3.97
N ARG A 23 -1.63 5.00 -3.48
CA ARG A 23 -1.87 3.55 -3.38
C ARG A 23 -2.86 3.29 -2.25
N SER A 24 -3.96 2.59 -2.54
CA SER A 24 -5.07 2.39 -1.60
C SER A 24 -4.63 1.90 -0.21
N ARG A 25 -3.64 1.00 -0.13
CA ARG A 25 -3.13 0.49 1.17
C ARG A 25 -2.34 1.54 1.96
N LEU A 26 -1.53 2.37 1.29
CA LEU A 26 -0.69 3.37 1.96
C LEU A 26 -1.51 4.49 2.59
N ILE A 27 -2.66 4.82 1.98
CA ILE A 27 -3.53 5.91 2.45
C ILE A 27 -4.72 5.44 3.28
N ALA A 28 -4.91 4.12 3.45
CA ALA A 28 -6.08 3.56 4.11
C ALA A 28 -6.26 4.09 5.53
N ARG A 29 -5.16 4.21 6.29
CA ARG A 29 -5.17 4.74 7.65
C ARG A 29 -5.59 6.21 7.68
N ASP A 30 -5.03 7.03 6.79
CA ASP A 30 -5.25 8.48 6.80
C ASP A 30 -6.67 8.82 6.30
N LEU A 31 -7.21 8.00 5.38
CA LEU A 31 -8.63 8.03 5.00
C LEU A 31 -9.54 7.63 6.17
N ALA A 32 -9.22 6.55 6.90
CA ALA A 32 -10.01 6.11 8.05
C ALA A 32 -9.97 7.13 9.21
N ALA A 33 -8.84 7.84 9.37
CA ALA A 33 -8.69 8.91 10.34
C ALA A 33 -9.36 10.24 9.93
N GLY A 34 -9.91 10.32 8.71
CA GLY A 34 -10.53 11.55 8.19
C GLY A 34 -9.52 12.68 7.90
N LEU A 35 -8.23 12.38 7.85
CA LEU A 35 -7.18 13.34 7.49
C LEU A 35 -7.14 13.59 5.97
N MET A 36 -7.63 12.62 5.20
CA MET A 36 -7.81 12.70 3.76
C MET A 36 -9.23 12.26 3.41
N LEU A 37 -9.70 12.70 2.25
CA LEU A 37 -10.92 12.19 1.63
C LEU A 37 -10.64 11.72 0.21
N ALA A 38 -11.29 10.63 -0.20
CA ALA A 38 -11.29 10.19 -1.59
C ALA A 38 -12.53 10.76 -2.30
N PRO A 39 -12.40 11.82 -3.13
CA PRO A 39 -13.54 12.51 -3.73
C PRO A 39 -14.30 11.67 -4.75
N PHE A 40 -13.69 10.59 -5.27
CA PHE A 40 -14.28 9.68 -6.25
C PHE A 40 -14.18 8.24 -5.76
N ALA A 41 -15.21 7.44 -6.06
CA ALA A 41 -15.18 5.99 -5.79
C ALA A 41 -14.41 5.18 -6.85
N VAL A 42 -13.60 5.84 -7.69
CA VAL A 42 -12.85 5.21 -8.77
C VAL A 42 -11.57 4.57 -8.20
N ARG A 43 -11.39 3.28 -8.49
CA ARG A 43 -10.17 2.53 -8.15
C ARG A 43 -9.55 1.98 -9.43
N LEU A 44 -8.25 2.20 -9.58
CA LEU A 44 -7.47 1.64 -10.68
C LEU A 44 -6.75 0.38 -10.18
N THR A 45 -6.81 -0.69 -10.96
CA THR A 45 -5.95 -1.86 -10.73
C THR A 45 -4.51 -1.44 -10.96
N ALA A 46 -3.64 -1.72 -9.98
CA ALA A 46 -2.23 -1.41 -10.12
C ALA A 46 -1.63 -2.24 -11.27
N SER A 47 -0.93 -1.57 -12.19
CA SER A 47 -0.23 -2.24 -13.31
C SER A 47 1.03 -3.01 -12.85
N TYR A 48 1.45 -2.82 -11.60
CA TYR A 48 2.66 -3.38 -11.02
C TYR A 48 2.37 -4.02 -9.66
N ALA A 49 3.15 -5.03 -9.30
CA ALA A 49 3.06 -5.74 -8.03
C ALA A 49 4.37 -5.61 -7.23
N TYR A 50 4.26 -5.77 -5.91
CA TYR A 50 5.44 -5.92 -5.04
C TYR A 50 5.89 -7.38 -5.05
N HIS A 51 7.20 -7.59 -5.23
CA HIS A 51 7.80 -8.92 -5.26
C HIS A 51 8.82 -9.08 -4.13
N PHE A 52 8.78 -10.24 -3.48
CA PHE A 52 9.85 -10.66 -2.57
C PHE A 52 10.98 -11.28 -3.40
N VAL A 53 12.18 -10.71 -3.31
CA VAL A 53 13.34 -11.12 -4.12
C VAL A 53 14.49 -11.51 -3.20
N ALA A 54 15.09 -12.67 -3.46
CA ALA A 54 16.28 -13.18 -2.78
C ALA A 54 17.20 -13.87 -3.80
N PRO A 55 18.53 -13.90 -3.55
CA PRO A 55 19.47 -14.69 -4.36
C PRO A 55 19.05 -16.17 -4.41
N PRO A 56 19.30 -16.90 -5.51
CA PRO A 56 18.94 -18.31 -5.66
C PRO A 56 19.35 -19.19 -4.46
N GLU A 57 20.56 -18.99 -3.96
CA GLU A 57 21.13 -19.74 -2.83
C GLU A 57 20.46 -19.48 -1.48
N ALA A 58 19.76 -18.34 -1.34
CA ALA A 58 19.15 -17.92 -0.08
C ALA A 58 17.72 -18.45 0.08
N TRP A 59 17.10 -19.03 -0.98
CA TRP A 59 15.73 -19.51 -0.93
C TRP A 59 15.53 -20.74 -0.03
N ASP A 60 16.60 -21.53 0.16
CA ASP A 60 16.59 -22.70 1.04
C ASP A 60 16.89 -22.33 2.51
N ASP A 61 17.32 -21.10 2.78
CA ASP A 61 17.55 -20.63 4.15
C ASP A 61 16.22 -20.57 4.93
N PRO A 62 16.11 -21.29 6.07
CA PRO A 62 14.92 -21.25 6.91
C PRO A 62 14.51 -19.82 7.33
N ALA A 63 15.46 -18.92 7.56
CA ALA A 63 15.18 -17.53 7.94
C ALA A 63 14.53 -16.75 6.79
N VAL A 64 15.02 -16.93 5.56
CA VAL A 64 14.44 -16.28 4.37
C VAL A 64 13.02 -16.78 4.13
N ARG A 65 12.80 -18.09 4.25
CA ARG A 65 11.45 -18.67 4.16
C ARG A 65 10.52 -18.12 5.23
N GLN A 66 10.98 -18.01 6.47
CA GLN A 66 10.17 -17.50 7.58
C GLN A 66 9.73 -16.06 7.31
N VAL A 67 10.63 -15.18 6.87
CA VAL A 67 10.28 -13.79 6.54
C VAL A 67 9.32 -13.71 5.37
N ARG A 68 9.53 -14.50 4.31
CA ARG A 68 8.63 -14.56 3.15
C ARG A 68 7.22 -14.99 3.57
N ASP A 69 7.12 -16.06 4.35
CA ASP A 69 5.84 -16.64 4.75
C ASP A 69 5.09 -15.69 5.69
N TRP A 70 5.81 -15.03 6.61
CA TRP A 70 5.28 -13.95 7.44
C TRP A 70 4.77 -12.77 6.61
N LEU A 71 5.58 -12.24 5.67
CA LEU A 71 5.15 -11.14 4.79
C LEU A 71 3.88 -11.51 4.00
N ALA A 72 3.83 -12.72 3.45
CA ALA A 72 2.66 -13.19 2.73
C ALA A 72 1.42 -13.31 3.64
N GLN A 73 1.61 -13.61 4.93
CA GLN A 73 0.54 -13.60 5.92
C GLN A 73 0.04 -12.18 6.21
N GLU A 74 0.94 -11.22 6.46
CA GLU A 74 0.57 -9.83 6.73
C GLU A 74 -0.24 -9.23 5.58
N PHE A 75 0.20 -9.45 4.34
CA PHE A 75 -0.54 -8.94 3.17
C PHE A 75 -1.91 -9.62 2.95
N ARG A 76 -2.12 -10.85 3.43
CA ARG A 76 -3.44 -11.51 3.40
C ARG A 76 -4.36 -11.01 4.51
N GLN A 77 -3.83 -10.72 5.69
CA GLN A 77 -4.63 -10.27 6.84
C GLN A 77 -5.32 -8.92 6.56
N GLU A 78 -4.67 -8.03 5.81
CA GLU A 78 -5.24 -6.74 5.44
C GLU A 78 -6.30 -6.80 4.32
N GLU A 79 -6.32 -7.85 3.50
CA GLU A 79 -7.35 -8.03 2.45
C GLU A 79 -8.75 -8.25 3.05
N GLY A 80 -8.83 -8.80 4.27
CA GLY A 80 -10.09 -9.01 4.99
C GLY A 80 -10.73 -7.73 5.53
N ALA A 81 -9.97 -6.66 5.73
CA ALA A 81 -10.50 -5.37 6.21
C ALA A 81 -11.01 -4.48 5.06
N ALA A 82 -10.47 -4.64 3.85
CA ALA A 82 -10.83 -3.81 2.69
C ALA A 82 -12.05 -4.32 1.88
N GLN A 83 -12.54 -5.54 2.14
CA GLN A 83 -13.67 -6.15 1.42
C GLN A 83 -15.04 -5.92 2.09
N SER A 84 -15.10 -5.27 3.25
CA SER A 84 -16.35 -4.97 3.97
C SER A 84 -16.72 -3.49 3.90
N THR A 85 -16.74 -2.88 2.72
CA THR A 85 -17.59 -1.71 2.41
C THR A 85 -17.63 -1.53 0.89
N ALA A 86 -18.60 -2.18 0.25
CA ALA A 86 -19.17 -1.71 -1.01
C ALA A 86 -20.67 -2.11 -1.01
N PRO A 87 -21.60 -1.14 -1.10
CA PRO A 87 -22.99 -1.42 -1.46
C PRO A 87 -23.13 -1.84 -2.93
#